data_AF-A0A8J2L9B5-F1
#
_entry.id   AF-A0A8J2L9B5-F1
#
_cell.length_a   1.000
_cell.length_b   1.000
_cell.length_c   1.000
_cell.angle_alpha   90.00
_cell.angle_beta   90.00
_cell.angle_gamma   90.00
#
_symmetry.space_group_name_H-M   'P 1'
#
loop_
_entity.id
_entity.type
_entity.pdbx_description
1 polymer ?
#
loop_
_entity_poly.entity_id
_entity_poly.type
_entity_poly.pdbx_seq_one_letter_code
_entity_poly.pdbx_strand_id
1 'polypeptide(L)'
;QSGRRKAVLVEVGSGSDAYDILQIWYQNSMEKTYDLKELGAHKAIYSSGSWGSTMVWNPEEKKILYLAEKKSANLIHFLRRTHEEN
;
A
#
# COMPACT_ATOMS: atom_id res chain seq x y z
N GLN A 1 8.36 -12.70 -16.71
CA GLN A 1 8.45 -12.83 -15.23
C GLN A 1 8.95 -14.23 -14.93
N SER A 2 9.91 -14.39 -14.01
CA SER A 2 10.40 -15.72 -13.65
C SER A 2 9.39 -16.49 -12.80
N GLY A 3 8.42 -15.77 -12.21
CA GLY A 3 7.39 -16.30 -11.31
C GLY A 3 7.96 -16.68 -9.94
N ARG A 4 9.26 -16.40 -9.69
CA ARG A 4 9.95 -16.81 -8.46
C ARG A 4 9.69 -15.85 -7.31
N ARG A 5 9.49 -14.56 -7.57
CA ARG A 5 9.08 -13.60 -6.53
C ARG A 5 7.57 -13.44 -6.45
N LYS A 6 7.06 -13.39 -5.22
CA LYS A 6 5.66 -13.09 -4.90
C LYS A 6 5.60 -11.94 -3.91
N ALA A 7 4.64 -11.06 -4.12
CA ALA A 7 4.27 -10.00 -3.20
C ALA A 7 2.88 -10.34 -2.68
N VAL A 8 2.75 -10.48 -1.38
CA VAL A 8 1.49 -10.89 -0.74
C VAL A 8 1.12 -9.86 0.31
N LEU A 9 -0.08 -9.30 0.18
CA LEU A 9 -0.68 -8.46 1.20
C LEU A 9 -1.35 -9.37 2.22
N VAL A 10 -1.03 -9.17 3.50
CA VAL A 10 -1.58 -9.94 4.61
C VAL A 10 -2.19 -8.97 5.60
N GLU A 11 -3.46 -9.18 5.92
CA GLU A 11 -4.13 -8.49 7.02
C GLU A 11 -3.68 -9.14 8.35
N VAL A 12 -3.24 -8.32 9.29
CA VAL A 12 -2.78 -8.73 10.62
C VAL A 12 -3.69 -8.11 11.66
N GLY A 13 -4.16 -8.93 12.60
CA GLY A 13 -5.06 -8.51 13.66
C GLY A 13 -6.53 -8.78 13.33
N SER A 14 -7.42 -8.13 14.06
CA SER A 14 -8.88 -8.26 13.88
C SER A 14 -9.58 -7.00 14.36
N GLY A 15 -10.66 -6.61 13.68
CA GLY A 15 -11.45 -5.44 14.07
C GLY A 15 -10.76 -4.11 13.77
N SER A 16 -10.86 -3.14 14.69
CA SER A 16 -10.32 -1.79 14.50
C SER A 16 -8.79 -1.70 14.47
N ASP A 17 -8.12 -2.72 15.01
CA ASP A 17 -6.66 -2.76 15.12
C ASP A 17 -6.02 -3.53 13.96
N ALA A 18 -6.82 -3.99 13.00
CA ALA A 18 -6.32 -4.65 11.81
C ALA A 18 -5.43 -3.70 10.99
N TYR A 19 -4.33 -4.21 10.47
CA TYR A 19 -3.42 -3.48 9.59
C TYR A 19 -2.82 -4.42 8.54
N ASP A 20 -2.40 -3.85 7.41
CA ASP A 20 -1.84 -4.61 6.31
C ASP A 20 -0.32 -4.60 6.36
N ILE A 21 0.27 -5.80 6.20
CA ILE A 21 1.69 -5.98 5.93
C ILE A 21 1.91 -6.48 4.50
N LEU A 22 3.02 -6.05 3.89
CA LEU A 22 3.50 -6.60 2.64
C LEU A 22 4.61 -7.60 2.91
N GLN A 23 4.37 -8.86 2.53
CA GLN A 23 5.39 -9.90 2.55
C GLN A 23 5.99 -10.11 1.16
N ILE A 24 7.32 -10.16 1.12
CA ILE A 24 8.09 -10.49 -0.08
C ILE A 24 8.60 -11.91 0.05
N TRP A 25 8.22 -12.73 -0.91
CA TRP A 25 8.59 -14.14 -0.97
C TRP A 25 9.46 -14.41 -2.18
N TYR A 26 10.48 -15.24 -2.01
CA TYR A 26 11.23 -15.84 -3.10
C TYR A 26 11.08 -17.35 -3.02
N GLN A 27 10.50 -17.94 -4.07
CA GLN A 27 10.08 -19.33 -4.12
C GLN A 27 9.10 -19.66 -2.97
N ASN A 28 9.57 -20.43 -1.98
CA ASN A 28 8.82 -20.86 -0.81
C ASN A 28 9.39 -20.27 0.49
N SER A 29 10.28 -19.27 0.39
CA SER A 29 10.88 -18.61 1.54
C SER A 29 10.45 -17.16 1.63
N MET A 30 10.04 -16.72 2.82
CA MET A 30 9.75 -15.32 3.10
C MET A 30 11.08 -14.57 3.29
N GLU A 31 11.37 -13.62 2.42
CA GLU A 31 12.61 -12.83 2.50
C GLU A 31 12.43 -11.61 3.39
N LYS A 32 11.29 -10.92 3.29
CA LYS A 32 11.05 -9.63 3.97
C LYS A 32 9.58 -9.41 4.30
N THR A 33 9.36 -8.61 5.33
CA THR A 33 8.05 -8.09 5.72
C THR A 33 8.15 -6.59 5.90
N TYR A 34 7.15 -5.87 5.39
CA TYR A 34 7.04 -4.42 5.52
C TYR A 34 5.68 -4.06 6.14
N ASP A 35 5.69 -3.28 7.21
CA ASP A 35 4.49 -2.56 7.65
C ASP A 35 4.31 -1.34 6.75
N LEU A 36 3.23 -1.36 5.96
CA LEU A 36 2.97 -0.30 5.00
C LEU A 36 2.37 0.96 5.66
N LYS A 37 1.83 0.82 6.87
CA LYS A 37 1.35 1.95 7.69
C LYS A 37 2.52 2.78 8.21
N GLU A 38 3.61 2.15 8.62
CA GLU A 38 4.84 2.83 9.06
C GLU A 38 5.47 3.70 7.97
N LEU A 39 5.34 3.30 6.69
CA LEU A 39 5.84 4.10 5.56
C LEU A 39 5.09 5.43 5.42
N GLY A 40 3.85 5.54 5.94
CA GLY A 40 3.08 6.78 5.98
C GLY A 40 2.75 7.42 4.64
N ALA A 41 2.99 6.71 3.52
CA ALA A 41 2.95 7.24 2.15
C ALA A 41 1.55 7.24 1.53
N HIS A 42 0.68 6.32 1.94
CA HIS A 42 -0.67 6.14 1.40
C HIS A 42 -1.65 5.76 2.52
N LYS A 43 -2.94 5.68 2.19
CA LYS A 43 -3.97 5.11 3.08
C LYS A 43 -4.18 3.62 2.72
N ALA A 44 -5.42 3.15 2.66
CA ALA A 44 -5.73 1.74 2.40
C ALA A 44 -5.19 1.28 1.03
N ILE A 45 -4.64 0.06 1.00
CA ILE A 45 -4.28 -0.61 -0.26
C ILE A 45 -5.50 -1.33 -0.78
N TYR A 46 -5.77 -1.19 -2.07
CA TYR A 46 -6.88 -1.91 -2.68
C TYR A 46 -6.44 -3.34 -2.96
N SER A 47 -7.08 -4.31 -2.30
CA SER A 47 -6.87 -5.75 -2.51
C SER A 47 -8.00 -6.41 -3.31
N SER A 48 -9.09 -5.68 -3.60
CA SER A 48 -10.24 -6.25 -4.30
C SER A 48 -9.88 -6.68 -5.73
N GLY A 49 -10.14 -7.95 -6.03
CA GLY A 49 -9.93 -8.56 -7.35
C GLY A 49 -10.78 -7.93 -8.48
N SER A 50 -11.71 -7.04 -8.14
CA SER A 50 -12.50 -6.27 -9.11
C SER A 50 -11.66 -5.34 -10.00
N TRP A 51 -10.42 -5.05 -9.63
CA TRP A 51 -9.49 -4.19 -10.38
C TRP A 51 -8.36 -4.97 -11.09
N GLY A 52 -8.43 -6.31 -11.11
CA GLY A 52 -7.34 -7.17 -11.61
C GLY A 52 -6.26 -7.47 -10.55
N SER A 53 -5.03 -7.76 -10.98
CA SER A 53 -3.88 -7.93 -10.06
C SER A 53 -3.49 -6.59 -9.45
N THR A 54 -3.85 -6.37 -8.18
CA THR A 54 -3.60 -5.13 -7.45
C THR A 54 -2.14 -4.92 -7.04
N MET A 55 -1.30 -5.95 -7.21
CA MET A 55 0.15 -5.92 -6.99
C MET A 55 0.88 -6.63 -8.13
N VAL A 56 1.78 -5.93 -8.80
CA VAL A 56 2.51 -6.46 -9.96
C VAL A 56 3.99 -6.13 -9.86
N TRP A 57 4.83 -7.14 -10.07
CA TRP A 57 6.27 -6.97 -10.21
C TRP A 57 6.65 -6.46 -11.58
N ASN A 58 7.63 -5.54 -11.63
CA ASN A 58 8.30 -5.24 -12.88
C ASN A 58 9.04 -6.49 -13.42
N PRO A 59 9.41 -6.54 -14.71
CA PRO A 59 10.00 -7.74 -15.31
C PRO A 59 11.27 -8.27 -14.62
N GLU A 60 12.06 -7.37 -14.02
CA GLU A 60 13.29 -7.68 -13.28
C GLU A 60 13.05 -8.05 -11.80
N GLU A 61 11.80 -8.01 -11.33
CA GLU A 61 11.42 -8.31 -9.93
C GLU A 61 12.18 -7.48 -8.88
N LYS A 62 12.50 -6.22 -9.24
CA LYS A 62 13.17 -5.23 -8.38
C LYS A 62 12.21 -4.20 -7.78
N LYS A 63 11.06 -3.99 -8.42
CA LYS A 63 10.05 -3.01 -8.02
C LYS A 63 8.66 -3.63 -8.11
N ILE A 64 7.77 -3.20 -7.21
CA ILE A 64 6.36 -3.59 -7.18
C ILE A 64 5.54 -2.35 -7.45
N LEU A 65 4.57 -2.48 -8.35
CA LEU A 65 3.47 -1.53 -8.51
C LEU A 65 2.28 -2.04 -7.71
N TYR A 66 1.64 -1.15 -6.95
CA TYR A 66 0.40 -1.45 -6.25
C TYR A 66 -0.54 -0.24 -6.27
N LEU A 67 -1.83 -0.51 -6.07
CA LEU A 67 -2.88 0.51 -6.00
C LEU A 67 -3.25 0.81 -4.55
N ALA A 68 -3.22 2.08 -4.17
CA ALA A 68 -3.57 2.53 -2.82
C ALA A 68 -4.34 3.85 -2.86
N GLU A 69 -5.16 4.08 -1.84
CA GLU A 69 -5.85 5.34 -1.66
C GLU A 69 -4.83 6.45 -1.39
N LYS A 70 -4.93 7.52 -2.18
CA LYS A 70 -4.06 8.70 -2.05
C LYS A 70 -4.30 9.35 -0.69
N LYS A 71 -3.22 9.58 0.04
CA LYS A 71 -3.24 10.44 1.22
C LYS A 71 -3.43 11.89 0.76
N SER A 72 -4.62 12.44 0.97
CA SER A 72 -4.87 13.86 0.68
C SER A 72 -3.94 14.71 1.54
N ALA A 73 -3.08 15.52 0.93
CA ALA A 73 -2.36 16.56 1.64
C ALA A 73 -3.39 17.59 2.09
N ASN A 74 -3.77 17.53 3.37
CA ASN A 74 -4.52 18.53 4.13
C ASN A 74 -5.15 19.66 3.30
N LEU A 75 -6.39 19.44 2.85
CA LEU A 75 -7.34 20.48 2.41
C LEU A 75 -7.47 21.64 3.45
N ILE A 76 -7.02 21.40 4.69
CA ILE A 76 -6.92 22.37 5.79
C ILE A 76 -6.08 23.61 5.43
N HIS A 77 -5.07 23.51 4.56
CA HIS A 77 -4.31 24.70 4.16
C HIS A 77 -5.09 25.64 3.23
N PHE A 78 -6.11 25.12 2.52
CA PHE A 78 -6.90 25.91 1.58
C PHE A 78 -8.01 26.69 2.28
N LEU A 79 -8.65 26.11 3.30
CA LEU A 79 -9.73 26.76 4.04
C LEU A 79 -9.26 27.83 5.02
N ARG A 80 -7.98 27.84 5.43
CA ARG A 80 -7.42 28.89 6.30
C ARG A 80 -7.24 30.23 5.58
N ARG A 81 -7.09 30.25 4.25
CA ARG A 81 -6.88 31.50 3.49
C ARG A 81 -8.18 32.25 3.19
N THR A 82 -9.33 31.59 3.24
CA THR A 82 -10.63 32.19 2.90
C THR A 82 -11.33 32.90 4.06
N HIS A 83 -10.68 33.06 5.23
CA HIS A 83 -11.31 33.64 6.42
C HIS A 83 -10.54 34.84 7.02
N GLU A 84 -9.66 35.48 6.24
CA GLU A 84 -8.93 36.72 6.60
C GLU A 84 -9.24 37.89 5.64
N GLU A 85 -10.47 37.98 5.12
CA GLU A 85 -10.98 39.21 4.50
C GLU A 85 -12.33 39.58 5.12
N ASN A 86 -12.26 40.36 6.21
CA ASN A 86 -13.19 41.43 6.59
C ASN A 86 -12.62 42.22 7.77
#